data_AF-A0A2N3CJV3-F1
#
_entry.id   AF-A0A2N3CJV3-F1
#
_cell.length_a   1.000
_cell.length_b   1.000
_cell.length_c   1.000
_cell.angle_alpha   90.00
_cell.angle_beta   90.00
_cell.angle_gamma   90.00
#
_symmetry.space_group_name_H-M   'P 1'
#
loop_
_entity.id
_entity.type
_entity.pdbx_description
1 polymer ?
#
loop_
_entity_poly.entity_id
_entity_poly.type
_entity_poly.pdbx_seq_one_letter_code
_entity_poly.pdbx_strand_id
1 'polypeptide(L)'
;GKKSTDKALAKAAEVFGLRDGEEVLARLGSAELTGKGVVEALYPELVGRSREADVAPARAVVGLADDQVSQRAPCCQPVPGERIVGISRRGRGVEVHAIDCAALADFESQPERWIDLQWHSGRHAPVYGVTLEITILNDPGVLGRICTLIGEQNANISDLQFTERKPDFYRIRIDIEVRDAEHLHNVMMAVEADVDVAGLERLRDLGRLPVPDAAERPGG
;
A
#
# COMPACT_ATOMS: atom_id res chain seq x y z
N GLY A 1 29.39 28.96 8.03
CA GLY A 1 28.90 27.61 7.72
C GLY A 1 28.57 27.52 6.26
N LYS A 2 29.20 26.61 5.50
CA LYS A 2 28.79 26.34 4.12
C LYS A 2 27.38 25.75 4.14
N LYS A 3 26.46 26.43 3.47
CA LYS A 3 25.02 26.14 3.48
C LYS A 3 24.80 24.77 2.83
N SER A 4 23.83 23.99 3.32
CA SER A 4 23.48 22.64 2.86
C SER A 4 23.55 22.43 1.33
N THR A 5 23.23 23.49 0.57
CA THR A 5 23.29 23.59 -0.89
C THR A 5 24.67 23.30 -1.50
N ASP A 6 25.77 23.77 -0.89
CA ASP A 6 27.12 23.58 -1.47
C ASP A 6 27.55 22.10 -1.41
N LYS A 7 27.15 21.40 -0.33
CA LYS A 7 27.40 19.96 -0.18
C LYS A 7 26.55 19.14 -1.15
N ALA A 8 25.30 19.55 -1.36
CA ALA A 8 24.43 18.93 -2.35
C ALA A 8 25.03 19.10 -3.75
N LEU A 9 25.41 20.31 -4.16
CA LEU A 9 25.99 20.54 -5.48
C LEU A 9 27.31 19.78 -5.70
N ALA A 10 28.17 19.69 -4.67
CA ALA A 10 29.37 18.86 -4.73
C ALA A 10 29.02 17.37 -4.92
N LYS A 11 27.99 16.87 -4.23
CA LYS A 11 27.55 15.49 -4.39
C LYS A 11 26.97 15.21 -5.78
N ALA A 12 26.21 16.14 -6.34
CA ALA A 12 25.72 16.04 -7.72
C ALA A 12 26.89 15.99 -8.71
N ALA A 13 27.91 16.83 -8.51
CA ALA A 13 29.10 16.86 -9.37
C ALA A 13 29.82 15.51 -9.39
N GLU A 14 30.00 14.86 -8.23
CA GLU A 14 30.55 13.50 -8.15
C GLU A 14 29.75 12.49 -9.00
N VAL A 15 28.41 12.53 -8.91
CA VAL A 15 27.53 11.57 -9.61
C VAL A 15 27.58 11.78 -11.13
N PHE A 16 27.66 13.03 -11.59
CA PHE A 16 27.73 13.35 -13.02
C PHE A 16 29.17 13.35 -13.59
N GLY A 17 30.18 13.07 -12.77
CA GLY A 17 31.58 13.12 -13.19
C GLY A 17 32.06 14.53 -13.56
N LEU A 18 31.51 15.55 -12.89
CA LEU A 18 31.83 16.96 -13.12
C LEU A 18 32.86 17.45 -12.11
N ARG A 19 33.52 18.57 -12.42
CA ARG A 19 34.63 19.09 -11.59
C ARG A 19 34.13 19.57 -10.23
N ASP A 20 33.00 20.28 -10.19
CA ASP A 20 32.46 20.87 -8.98
C ASP A 20 30.97 21.26 -9.14
N GLY A 21 30.40 21.79 -8.06
CA GLY A 21 29.03 22.27 -8.02
C GLY A 21 28.75 23.49 -8.92
N GLU A 22 29.78 24.24 -9.30
CA GLU A 22 29.63 25.38 -10.22
C GLU A 22 29.41 24.87 -11.65
N GLU A 23 30.09 23.80 -12.04
CA GLU A 23 29.87 23.11 -13.30
C GLU A 23 28.47 22.48 -13.40
N VAL A 24 27.93 21.96 -12.30
CA VAL A 24 26.54 21.48 -12.23
C VAL A 24 25.56 22.63 -12.54
N LEU A 25 25.75 23.80 -11.91
CA LEU A 25 24.90 24.97 -12.13
C LEU A 25 25.06 25.54 -13.55
N ALA A 26 26.28 25.55 -14.09
CA ALA A 26 26.55 26.00 -15.45
C ALA A 26 25.83 25.13 -16.48
N ARG A 27 25.90 23.79 -16.35
CA ARG A 27 25.21 22.86 -17.24
C ARG A 27 23.70 22.85 -17.06
N LEU A 28 23.20 23.13 -15.85
CA LEU A 28 21.78 23.37 -15.61
C LEU A 28 21.32 24.67 -16.32
N GLY A 29 22.14 25.72 -16.27
CA GLY A 29 21.87 26.99 -16.94
C GLY A 29 21.97 26.93 -18.47
N SER A 30 22.82 26.05 -19.02
CA SER A 30 22.92 25.79 -20.46
C SER A 30 21.92 24.76 -20.98
N ALA A 31 21.06 24.21 -20.10
CA ALA A 31 20.11 23.13 -20.39
C ALA A 31 20.75 21.79 -20.83
N GLU A 32 22.05 21.60 -20.59
CA GLU A 32 22.73 20.30 -20.75
C GLU A 32 22.39 19.33 -19.61
N LEU A 33 22.04 19.85 -18.44
CA LEU A 33 21.45 19.11 -17.34
C LEU A 33 20.04 19.62 -17.05
N THR A 34 19.15 18.72 -16.64
CA THR A 34 17.81 19.11 -16.17
C THR A 34 17.80 19.22 -14.65
N GLY A 35 17.00 20.13 -14.11
CA GLY A 35 16.82 20.26 -12.65
C GLY A 35 16.31 18.96 -12.04
N LYS A 36 15.45 18.23 -12.77
CA LYS A 36 15.00 16.89 -12.41
C LYS A 36 16.17 15.92 -12.29
N GLY A 37 17.02 15.82 -13.31
CA GLY A 37 18.18 14.93 -13.28
C GLY A 37 19.13 15.23 -12.11
N VAL A 38 19.33 16.50 -11.76
CA VAL A 38 20.14 16.88 -10.59
C VAL A 38 19.51 16.41 -9.28
N VAL A 39 18.19 16.57 -9.12
CA VAL A 39 17.46 16.05 -7.94
C VAL A 39 17.54 14.52 -7.88
N GLU A 40 17.38 13.84 -9.02
CA GLU A 40 17.44 12.39 -9.13
C GLU A 40 18.83 11.83 -8.74
N ALA A 41 19.90 12.50 -9.13
CA ALA A 41 21.26 12.14 -8.76
C ALA A 41 21.56 12.33 -7.26
N LEU A 42 20.90 13.31 -6.63
CA LEU A 42 21.08 13.62 -5.21
C LEU A 42 20.25 12.74 -4.28
N TYR A 43 19.07 12.36 -4.75
CA TYR A 43 18.08 11.63 -3.99
C TYR A 43 17.51 10.47 -4.83
N PRO A 44 18.34 9.47 -5.20
CA PRO A 44 17.91 8.33 -6.02
C PRO A 44 16.72 7.57 -5.42
N GLU A 45 16.56 7.59 -4.10
CA GLU A 45 15.42 7.06 -3.35
C GLU A 45 14.09 7.78 -3.65
N LEU A 46 14.11 9.06 -4.04
CA LEU A 46 12.91 9.77 -4.50
C LEU A 46 12.49 9.30 -5.90
N VAL A 47 13.44 8.87 -6.72
CA VAL A 47 13.23 8.45 -8.11
C VAL A 47 12.71 7.02 -8.19
N GLY A 48 13.25 6.13 -7.36
CA GLY A 48 12.77 4.74 -7.22
C GLY A 48 11.31 4.67 -6.75
N ARG A 49 10.87 5.67 -5.99
CA ARG A 49 9.48 5.83 -5.53
C ARG A 49 8.54 6.37 -6.62
N SER A 50 9.07 6.95 -7.69
CA SER A 50 8.32 7.63 -8.75
C SER A 50 8.46 6.95 -10.12
N ARG A 51 8.27 5.63 -10.19
CA ARG A 51 7.61 5.09 -11.40
C ARG A 51 6.12 5.41 -11.23
N GLU A 52 5.68 6.48 -11.90
CA GLU A 52 4.29 6.93 -11.92
C GLU A 52 3.37 5.72 -12.09
N ALA A 53 2.30 5.66 -11.31
CA ALA A 53 1.30 4.63 -11.48
C ALA A 53 0.63 4.85 -12.84
N ASP A 54 0.63 3.82 -13.68
CA ASP A 54 -0.05 3.84 -14.98
C ASP A 54 -1.58 3.88 -14.80
N VAL A 55 -2.05 3.36 -13.65
CA VAL A 55 -3.47 3.23 -13.31
C VAL A 55 -3.86 4.27 -12.27
N ALA A 56 -4.73 5.20 -12.66
CA ALA A 56 -5.35 6.14 -11.73
C ALA A 56 -6.29 5.38 -10.76
N PRO A 57 -6.30 5.68 -9.45
CA PRO A 57 -7.14 4.99 -8.48
C PRO A 57 -8.64 4.96 -8.84
N ALA A 58 -9.14 6.04 -9.45
CA ALA A 58 -10.53 6.15 -9.89
C ALA A 58 -10.92 5.17 -11.03
N ARG A 59 -9.92 4.59 -11.72
CA ARG A 59 -10.10 3.62 -12.83
C ARG A 59 -9.46 2.27 -12.51
N ALA A 60 -9.18 2.00 -11.23
CA ALA A 60 -8.50 0.78 -10.83
C ALA A 60 -9.33 -0.49 -11.04
N VAL A 61 -10.66 -0.36 -11.16
CA VAL A 61 -11.60 -1.47 -11.29
C VAL A 61 -12.30 -1.40 -12.65
N VAL A 62 -12.36 -2.54 -13.34
CA VAL A 62 -13.05 -2.77 -14.60
C VAL A 62 -14.30 -3.61 -14.34
N GLY A 63 -15.37 -3.37 -15.11
CA GLY A 63 -16.66 -4.08 -14.98
C GLY A 63 -17.79 -3.23 -14.37
N LEU A 64 -17.50 -1.98 -14.01
CA LEU A 64 -18.51 -1.02 -13.53
C LEU A 64 -19.18 -0.29 -14.70
N ALA A 65 -20.46 0.04 -14.56
CA ALA A 65 -21.13 0.98 -15.45
C ALA A 65 -20.63 2.43 -15.20
N ASP A 66 -20.81 3.32 -16.18
CA ASP A 66 -20.26 4.69 -16.15
C ASP A 66 -20.72 5.54 -14.95
N ASP A 67 -21.88 5.24 -14.38
CA ASP A 67 -22.47 5.93 -13.24
C ASP A 67 -22.21 5.24 -11.89
N GLN A 68 -21.53 4.08 -11.90
CA GLN A 68 -21.27 3.30 -10.70
C GLN A 68 -19.95 3.69 -10.04
N VAL A 69 -20.03 4.05 -8.77
CA VAL A 69 -18.87 4.21 -7.90
C VAL A 69 -18.61 2.91 -7.16
N SER A 70 -17.34 2.52 -7.06
CA SER A 70 -16.92 1.37 -6.26
C SER A 70 -16.08 1.78 -5.06
N GLN A 71 -16.18 0.98 -4.00
CA GLN A 71 -15.36 1.11 -2.81
C GLN A 71 -14.88 -0.27 -2.37
N ARG A 72 -13.62 -0.37 -1.96
CA ARG A 72 -13.08 -1.61 -1.40
C ARG A 72 -13.74 -1.94 -0.06
N ALA A 73 -14.10 -3.20 0.12
CA ALA A 73 -14.64 -3.69 1.37
C ALA A 73 -13.57 -3.65 2.49
N PRO A 74 -13.89 -3.10 3.67
CA PRO A 74 -12.94 -3.03 4.78
C PRO A 74 -12.68 -4.38 5.46
N CYS A 75 -13.51 -5.40 5.21
CA CYS A 75 -13.36 -6.72 5.80
C CYS A 75 -12.23 -7.54 5.21
N CYS A 76 -12.07 -7.55 3.89
CA CYS A 76 -11.02 -8.29 3.18
C CYS A 76 -9.94 -7.37 2.59
N GLN A 77 -10.22 -6.06 2.45
CA GLN A 77 -9.28 -5.05 1.94
C GLN A 77 -8.59 -5.50 0.64
N PRO A 78 -9.33 -5.88 -0.42
CA PRO A 78 -8.74 -6.53 -1.58
C PRO A 78 -7.72 -5.63 -2.29
N VAL A 79 -6.66 -6.19 -2.85
CA VAL A 79 -5.60 -5.44 -3.53
C VAL A 79 -5.49 -5.84 -5.01
N PRO A 80 -4.95 -4.98 -5.88
CA PRO A 80 -4.71 -5.32 -7.28
C PRO A 80 -3.95 -6.63 -7.44
N GLY A 81 -4.37 -7.45 -8.41
CA GLY A 81 -3.85 -8.80 -8.63
C GLY A 81 -4.65 -9.92 -7.94
N GLU A 82 -5.52 -9.58 -6.98
CA GLU A 82 -6.46 -10.56 -6.40
C GLU A 82 -7.69 -10.76 -7.30
N ARG A 83 -8.32 -11.93 -7.21
CA ARG A 83 -9.64 -12.14 -7.80
C ARG A 83 -10.69 -11.41 -6.96
N ILE A 84 -11.49 -10.58 -7.60
CA ILE A 84 -12.49 -9.74 -6.93
C ILE A 84 -13.89 -9.95 -7.51
N VAL A 85 -14.89 -9.59 -6.71
CA VAL A 85 -16.29 -9.51 -7.09
C VAL A 85 -16.90 -8.23 -6.51
N GLY A 86 -17.91 -7.69 -7.18
CA GLY A 86 -18.68 -6.55 -6.72
C GLY A 86 -20.00 -6.97 -6.11
N ILE A 87 -20.38 -6.36 -4.99
CA ILE A 87 -21.73 -6.48 -4.43
C ILE A 87 -22.40 -5.11 -4.49
N SER A 88 -23.47 -5.01 -5.27
CA SER A 88 -24.30 -3.80 -5.32
C SER A 88 -25.02 -3.59 -3.98
N ARG A 89 -24.83 -2.41 -3.39
CA ARG A 89 -25.51 -1.97 -2.18
C ARG A 89 -26.39 -0.76 -2.47
N ARG A 90 -27.63 -0.80 -1.96
CA ARG A 90 -28.59 0.28 -2.16
C ARG A 90 -28.05 1.57 -1.53
N GLY A 91 -27.90 2.61 -2.35
CA GLY A 91 -27.42 3.93 -1.89
C GLY A 91 -25.93 4.02 -1.54
N ARG A 92 -25.14 2.94 -1.67
CA ARG A 92 -23.70 2.93 -1.35
C ARG A 92 -22.80 2.56 -2.54
N GLY A 93 -23.38 2.28 -3.71
CA GLY A 93 -22.63 1.87 -4.90
C GLY A 93 -22.22 0.40 -4.84
N VAL A 94 -21.08 0.07 -5.43
CA VAL A 94 -20.56 -1.30 -5.54
C VAL A 94 -19.46 -1.53 -4.52
N GLU A 95 -19.64 -2.46 -3.60
CA GLU A 95 -18.62 -2.85 -2.65
C GLU A 95 -17.76 -3.97 -3.24
N VAL A 96 -16.45 -3.75 -3.35
CA VAL A 96 -15.49 -4.68 -3.96
C VAL A 96 -14.92 -5.61 -2.89
N HIS A 97 -15.13 -6.90 -3.06
CA HIS A 97 -14.64 -7.95 -2.18
C HIS A 97 -13.62 -8.84 -2.90
N ALA A 98 -12.70 -9.44 -2.15
CA ALA A 98 -11.97 -10.60 -2.64
C ALA A 98 -12.96 -11.78 -2.84
N ILE A 99 -12.76 -12.60 -3.86
CA ILE A 99 -13.70 -13.68 -4.23
C ILE A 99 -13.89 -14.74 -3.12
N ASP A 100 -12.94 -14.83 -2.19
CA ASP A 100 -12.94 -15.74 -1.06
C ASP A 100 -13.35 -15.06 0.27
N CYS A 101 -13.93 -13.86 0.21
CA CYS A 101 -14.36 -13.15 1.40
C CYS A 101 -15.56 -13.84 2.06
N ALA A 102 -15.45 -14.16 3.35
CA ALA A 102 -16.52 -14.78 4.13
C ALA A 102 -17.82 -13.96 4.18
N ALA A 103 -17.75 -12.64 3.97
CA ALA A 103 -18.93 -11.76 3.91
C ALA A 103 -19.85 -12.08 2.72
N LEU A 104 -19.32 -12.74 1.68
CA LEU A 104 -20.08 -13.07 0.48
C LEU A 104 -21.16 -14.13 0.72
N ALA A 105 -21.04 -14.92 1.78
CA ALA A 105 -22.03 -15.93 2.16
C ALA A 105 -23.44 -15.32 2.37
N ASP A 106 -23.52 -14.09 2.88
CA ASP A 106 -24.79 -13.38 3.12
C ASP A 106 -25.53 -12.99 1.82
N PHE A 107 -24.84 -13.05 0.67
CA PHE A 107 -25.37 -12.62 -0.63
C PHE A 107 -25.59 -13.78 -1.61
N GLU A 108 -25.31 -15.03 -1.23
CA GLU A 108 -25.46 -16.20 -2.10
C GLU A 108 -26.89 -16.36 -2.65
N SER A 109 -27.90 -15.97 -1.88
CA SER A 109 -29.31 -16.02 -2.26
C SER A 109 -29.78 -14.83 -3.11
N GLN A 110 -28.91 -13.86 -3.39
CA GLN A 110 -29.23 -12.60 -4.09
C GLN A 110 -28.30 -12.40 -5.31
N PRO A 111 -28.31 -13.33 -6.30
CA PRO A 111 -27.39 -13.31 -7.45
C PRO A 111 -27.47 -12.02 -8.28
N GLU A 112 -28.61 -11.33 -8.29
CA GLU A 112 -28.83 -10.06 -8.99
C GLU A 112 -27.97 -8.90 -8.45
N ARG A 113 -27.40 -9.05 -7.26
CA ARG A 113 -26.50 -8.05 -6.65
C ARG A 113 -25.05 -8.23 -7.04
N TRP A 114 -24.69 -9.38 -7.60
CA TRP A 114 -23.32 -9.73 -7.94
C TRP A 114 -22.92 -9.06 -9.25
N ILE A 115 -21.73 -8.48 -9.25
CA ILE A 115 -21.15 -7.80 -10.40
C ILE A 115 -19.76 -8.41 -10.62
N ASP A 116 -19.53 -8.89 -11.83
CA ASP A 116 -18.21 -9.35 -12.23
C ASP A 116 -17.27 -8.17 -12.38
N LEU A 117 -16.22 -8.15 -11.55
CA LEU A 117 -15.21 -7.10 -11.53
C LEU A 117 -13.83 -7.69 -11.78
N GLN A 118 -12.94 -6.87 -12.33
CA GLN A 118 -11.52 -7.17 -12.41
C GLN A 118 -10.71 -5.93 -12.05
N TRP A 119 -9.49 -6.13 -11.56
CA TRP A 119 -8.53 -5.04 -11.48
C TRP A 119 -8.06 -4.66 -12.88
N HIS A 120 -7.86 -3.36 -13.10
CA HIS A 120 -7.23 -2.85 -14.30
C HIS A 120 -5.82 -3.41 -14.42
N SER A 121 -5.37 -3.72 -15.64
CA SER A 121 -4.00 -4.18 -15.87
C SER A 121 -3.02 -3.01 -15.84
N GLY A 122 -1.81 -3.22 -15.32
CA GLY A 122 -0.77 -2.19 -15.28
C GLY A 122 -0.33 -1.85 -13.86
N ARG A 123 0.51 -0.82 -13.75
CA ARG A 123 1.14 -0.48 -12.47
C ARG A 123 0.22 0.39 -11.62
N HIS A 124 -0.12 -0.12 -10.45
CA HIS A 124 -0.87 0.59 -9.42
C HIS A 124 0.03 1.37 -8.46
N ALA A 125 -0.50 2.47 -7.90
CA ALA A 125 0.17 3.23 -6.85
C ALA A 125 0.15 2.48 -5.50
N PRO A 126 1.12 2.69 -4.60
CA PRO A 126 1.16 2.07 -3.27
C PRO A 126 0.18 2.75 -2.31
N VAL A 127 -1.13 2.66 -2.61
CA VAL A 127 -2.20 3.35 -1.87
C VAL A 127 -3.25 2.38 -1.33
N TYR A 128 -3.05 1.08 -1.55
CA TYR A 128 -4.01 0.06 -1.13
C TYR A 128 -3.67 -0.39 0.28
N GLY A 129 -4.36 0.20 1.27
CA GLY A 129 -4.24 -0.19 2.66
C GLY A 129 -4.64 -1.64 2.92
N VAL A 130 -3.83 -2.35 3.70
CA VAL A 130 -4.06 -3.70 4.24
C VAL A 130 -3.57 -3.77 5.68
N THR A 131 -4.26 -4.53 6.53
CA THR A 131 -3.85 -4.75 7.92
C THR A 131 -3.15 -6.10 8.06
N LEU A 132 -1.98 -6.09 8.71
CA LEU A 132 -1.27 -7.28 9.15
C LEU A 132 -1.44 -7.44 10.67
N GLU A 133 -1.65 -8.66 11.15
CA GLU A 133 -1.49 -9.00 12.56
C GLU A 133 -0.17 -9.76 12.72
N ILE A 134 0.72 -9.19 13.54
CA ILE A 134 2.08 -9.68 13.73
C ILE A 134 2.28 -10.00 15.21
N THR A 135 2.83 -11.18 15.49
CA THR A 135 3.30 -11.56 16.82
C THR A 135 4.82 -11.53 16.84
N ILE A 136 5.39 -10.70 17.70
CA ILE A 136 6.85 -10.50 17.79
C ILE A 136 7.34 -10.71 19.22
N LEU A 137 8.61 -11.10 19.37
CA LEU A 137 9.27 -11.12 20.68
C LEU A 137 9.38 -9.72 21.27
N ASN A 138 9.21 -9.63 22.58
CA ASN A 138 9.34 -8.36 23.31
C ASN A 138 10.79 -8.13 23.74
N ASP A 139 11.66 -7.90 22.75
CA ASP A 139 13.06 -7.52 22.98
C ASP A 139 13.37 -6.10 22.46
N PRO A 140 14.35 -5.40 23.07
CA PRO A 140 14.74 -4.07 22.61
C PRO A 140 15.14 -4.05 21.13
N GLY A 141 14.50 -3.18 20.36
CA GLY A 141 14.83 -2.95 18.95
C GLY A 141 14.09 -3.82 17.94
N VAL A 142 13.39 -4.88 18.37
CA VAL A 142 12.64 -5.78 17.47
C VAL A 142 11.63 -4.99 16.63
N LEU A 143 10.75 -4.21 17.26
CA LEU A 143 9.75 -3.42 16.56
C LEU A 143 10.35 -2.45 15.53
N GLY A 144 11.45 -1.78 15.89
CA GLY A 144 12.12 -0.84 14.98
C GLY A 144 12.68 -1.54 13.74
N ARG A 145 13.22 -2.76 13.90
CA ARG A 145 13.69 -3.58 12.79
C ARG A 145 12.54 -4.04 11.89
N ILE A 146 11.41 -4.48 12.46
CA ILE A 146 10.22 -4.83 11.67
C ILE A 146 9.71 -3.65 10.85
N CYS A 147 9.61 -2.46 11.44
CA CYS A 147 9.23 -1.25 10.70
C CYS A 147 10.22 -0.91 9.57
N THR A 148 11.52 -1.18 9.79
CA THR A 148 12.57 -0.96 8.80
C THR A 148 12.43 -1.93 7.62
N LEU A 149 12.21 -3.22 7.89
CA LEU A 149 11.95 -4.24 6.86
C LEU A 149 10.76 -3.87 5.98
N ILE A 150 9.65 -3.41 6.56
CA ILE A 150 8.48 -2.94 5.82
C ILE A 150 8.84 -1.74 4.92
N GLY A 151 9.58 -0.76 5.47
CA GLY A 151 10.01 0.43 4.74
C GLY A 151 10.96 0.14 3.59
N GLU A 152 11.88 -0.83 3.73
CA GLU A 152 12.81 -1.28 2.69
C GLU A 152 12.08 -1.92 1.49
N GLN A 153 10.92 -2.53 1.74
CA GLN A 153 10.04 -3.03 0.67
C GLN A 153 9.28 -1.92 -0.06
N ASN A 154 9.42 -0.66 0.35
CA ASN A 154 8.68 0.50 -0.16
C ASN A 154 7.18 0.46 0.15
N ALA A 155 6.80 -0.14 1.27
CA ALA A 155 5.46 -0.03 1.82
C ALA A 155 5.42 1.09 2.87
N ASN A 156 4.36 1.90 2.83
CA ASN A 156 4.11 2.91 3.86
C ASN A 156 3.40 2.26 5.05
N ILE A 157 3.73 2.68 6.28
CA ILE A 157 3.00 2.29 7.50
C ILE A 157 2.06 3.44 7.85
N SER A 158 0.75 3.22 7.77
CA SER A 158 -0.26 4.25 8.02
C SER A 158 -0.76 4.25 9.46
N ASP A 159 -0.78 3.09 10.13
CA ASP A 159 -1.12 2.96 11.55
C ASP A 159 -0.43 1.76 12.20
N LEU A 160 -0.27 1.82 13.52
CA LEU A 160 0.27 0.73 14.32
C LEU A 160 -0.39 0.70 15.71
N GLN A 161 -0.98 -0.44 16.05
CA GLN A 161 -1.65 -0.65 17.32
C GLN A 161 -1.23 -1.95 17.99
N PHE A 162 -0.86 -1.88 19.27
CA PHE A 162 -0.70 -3.08 20.10
C PHE A 162 -2.07 -3.62 20.50
N THR A 163 -2.37 -4.85 20.08
CA THR A 163 -3.59 -5.56 20.49
C THR A 163 -3.37 -6.40 21.72
N GLU A 164 -2.14 -6.88 21.93
CA GLU A 164 -1.75 -7.62 23.13
C GLU A 164 -0.33 -7.26 23.56
N ARG A 165 -0.13 -7.13 24.88
CA ARG A 165 1.18 -6.89 25.49
C ARG A 165 1.43 -7.92 26.58
N LYS A 166 2.43 -8.77 26.38
CA LYS A 166 2.92 -9.74 27.36
C LYS A 166 4.40 -9.50 27.65
N PRO A 167 4.94 -10.05 28.76
CA PRO A 167 6.36 -9.95 29.06
C PRO A 167 7.24 -10.47 27.93
N ASP A 168 6.85 -11.58 27.29
CA ASP A 168 7.71 -12.29 26.32
C ASP A 168 7.40 -11.93 24.86
N PHE A 169 6.20 -11.40 24.57
CA PHE A 169 5.79 -11.08 23.20
C PHE A 169 4.77 -9.95 23.12
N TYR A 170 4.69 -9.34 21.95
CA TYR A 170 3.66 -8.38 21.56
C TYR A 170 2.86 -8.91 20.38
N ARG A 171 1.56 -8.63 20.39
CA ARG A 171 0.72 -8.74 19.20
C ARG A 171 0.35 -7.34 18.72
N ILE A 172 0.59 -7.10 17.44
CA ILE A 172 0.53 -5.78 16.84
C ILE A 172 -0.28 -5.87 15.55
N ARG A 173 -1.24 -4.96 15.40
CA ARG A 173 -1.87 -4.68 14.12
C ARG A 173 -1.12 -3.54 13.45
N ILE A 174 -0.66 -3.77 12.23
CA ILE A 174 0.05 -2.77 11.42
C ILE A 174 -0.73 -2.58 10.13
N ASP A 175 -1.14 -1.34 9.88
CA ASP A 175 -1.75 -0.97 8.61
C ASP A 175 -0.64 -0.50 7.68
N ILE A 176 -0.55 -1.15 6.52
CA ILE A 176 0.43 -0.85 5.48
C ILE A 176 -0.26 -0.52 4.15
N GLU A 177 0.38 0.30 3.33
CA GLU A 177 -0.10 0.62 1.98
C GLU A 177 0.78 -0.05 0.94
N VAL A 178 0.16 -0.90 0.12
CA VAL A 178 0.81 -1.71 -0.91
C VAL A 178 0.29 -1.36 -2.31
N ARG A 179 1.00 -1.84 -3.33
CA ARG A 179 0.66 -1.59 -4.75
C ARG A 179 -0.32 -2.62 -5.27
N ASP A 180 -0.02 -3.87 -4.97
CA ASP A 180 -0.64 -5.08 -5.51
C ASP A 180 -0.34 -6.26 -4.59
N ALA A 181 -0.91 -7.42 -4.93
CA ALA A 181 -0.74 -8.68 -4.19
C ALA A 181 0.72 -9.17 -4.16
N GLU A 182 1.50 -8.92 -5.22
CA GLU A 182 2.92 -9.28 -5.28
C GLU A 182 3.73 -8.44 -4.29
N HIS A 183 3.52 -7.12 -4.28
CA HIS A 183 4.15 -6.23 -3.32
C HIS A 183 3.80 -6.61 -1.87
N LEU A 184 2.52 -6.93 -1.60
CA LEU A 184 2.10 -7.42 -0.29
C LEU A 184 2.83 -8.70 0.10
N HIS A 185 2.90 -9.68 -0.81
CA HIS A 185 3.58 -10.94 -0.56
C HIS A 185 5.07 -10.72 -0.23
N ASN A 186 5.75 -9.85 -0.96
CA ASN A 186 7.16 -9.51 -0.71
C ASN A 186 7.36 -8.86 0.68
N VAL A 187 6.46 -7.95 1.08
CA VAL A 187 6.47 -7.36 2.42
C VAL A 187 6.31 -8.44 3.48
N MET A 188 5.32 -9.33 3.32
CA MET A 188 5.07 -10.38 4.29
C MET A 188 6.26 -11.33 4.41
N MET A 189 6.86 -11.74 3.29
CA MET A 189 8.03 -12.62 3.30
C MET A 189 9.27 -11.99 3.94
N ALA A 190 9.51 -10.70 3.70
CA ALA A 190 10.61 -9.99 4.33
C ALA A 190 10.45 -9.91 5.85
N VAL A 191 9.24 -9.68 6.33
CA VAL A 191 8.94 -9.61 7.77
C VAL A 191 8.98 -11.00 8.41
N GLU A 192 8.34 -12.00 7.80
CA GLU A 192 8.26 -13.37 8.33
C GLU A 192 9.63 -14.07 8.41
N ALA A 193 10.60 -13.66 7.58
CA ALA A 193 11.96 -14.17 7.63
C ALA A 193 12.76 -13.73 8.88
N ASP A 194 12.28 -12.73 9.63
CA ASP A 194 12.94 -12.26 10.85
C ASP A 194 12.74 -13.24 12.01
N VAL A 195 13.82 -13.58 12.70
CA VAL A 195 13.82 -14.62 13.75
C VAL A 195 12.95 -14.28 14.96
N ASP A 196 12.68 -12.98 15.18
CA ASP A 196 11.88 -12.50 16.31
C ASP A 196 10.39 -12.39 15.96
N VAL A 197 9.99 -12.78 14.74
CA VAL A 197 8.59 -12.88 14.31
C VAL A 197 8.08 -14.30 14.56
N ALA A 198 7.17 -14.44 15.51
CA ALA A 198 6.55 -15.71 15.86
C ALA A 198 5.32 -16.03 15.01
N GLY A 199 4.71 -15.03 14.38
CA GLY A 199 3.58 -15.22 13.49
C GLY A 199 3.22 -13.96 12.73
N LEU A 200 2.78 -14.13 11.49
CA LEU A 200 2.37 -13.05 10.60
C LEU A 200 1.17 -13.52 9.77
N GLU A 201 0.10 -12.74 9.80
CA GLU A 201 -1.04 -12.98 8.91
C GLU A 201 -1.68 -11.67 8.46
N ARG A 202 -2.30 -11.69 7.28
CA ARG A 202 -3.18 -10.61 6.86
C ARG A 202 -4.50 -10.73 7.60
N LEU A 203 -4.86 -9.69 8.32
CA LEU A 203 -6.12 -9.65 9.06
C LEU A 203 -7.29 -9.44 8.08
N ARG A 204 -8.20 -10.41 8.04
CA ARG A 204 -9.51 -10.28 7.37
C ARG A 204 -10.59 -10.34 8.45
N ASP A 205 -11.29 -9.23 8.65
CA ASP A 205 -12.18 -9.05 9.80
C ASP A 205 -13.58 -8.60 9.36
N LEU A 206 -14.55 -9.50 9.51
CA LEU A 206 -15.96 -9.22 9.22
C LEU A 206 -16.53 -8.12 10.12
N GLY A 207 -15.98 -7.92 11.32
CA GLY A 207 -16.37 -6.86 12.24
C GLY A 207 -16.08 -5.45 11.71
N ARG A 208 -15.27 -5.32 10.65
CA ARG A 208 -15.02 -4.05 9.96
C ARG A 208 -16.11 -3.68 8.96
N LEU A 209 -17.04 -4.58 8.66
CA LEU A 209 -18.16 -4.24 7.79
C LEU A 209 -19.03 -3.16 8.46
N PRO A 210 -19.49 -2.16 7.69
CA PRO A 210 -20.49 -1.25 8.22
C PRO A 210 -21.74 -2.04 8.62
N VAL A 211 -22.35 -1.67 9.74
CA VAL A 211 -23.60 -2.28 10.21
C VAL A 211 -24.62 -2.23 9.07
N PRO A 212 -25.24 -3.37 8.68
CA PRO A 212 -26.25 -3.40 7.64
C PRO A 212 -27.38 -2.44 7.98
N ASP A 213 -27.85 -1.69 6.98
CA ASP A 213 -29.03 -0.86 7.16
C ASP A 213 -30.23 -1.75 7.53
N ALA A 214 -31.21 -1.23 8.27
CA ALA A 214 -32.41 -1.99 8.66
C ALA A 214 -33.16 -2.53 7.42
N ALA A 215 -33.05 -1.85 6.28
CA ALA A 215 -33.60 -2.26 4.98
C ALA A 215 -32.80 -3.35 4.25
N GLU A 216 -31.61 -3.72 4.74
CA GLU A 216 -30.74 -4.77 4.17
C GLU A 216 -30.76 -6.08 4.98
N ARG A 217 -31.57 -6.16 6.05
CA ARG A 217 -31.70 -7.38 6.85
C ARG A 217 -32.57 -8.41 6.12
N PRO A 218 -32.13 -9.66 5.95
CA PRO A 218 -32.98 -10.70 5.40
C PRO A 218 -34.10 -11.03 6.41
N GLY A 219 -35.36 -10.83 6.02
CA GLY A 219 -36.54 -11.28 6.78
C GLY A 219 -37.45 -10.20 7.38
N GLY A 220 -37.66 -9.07 6.69
CA GLY A 220 -38.76 -8.13 6.96
C GLY A 220 -39.94 -8.35 6.03
#